data_AF-A0A1W9ZXV8-F1
#
_entry.id   AF-A0A1W9ZXV8-F1
#
_cell.length_a   1.000
_cell.length_b   1.000
_cell.length_c   1.000
_cell.angle_alpha   90.00
_cell.angle_beta   90.00
_cell.angle_gamma   90.00
#
_symmetry.space_group_name_H-M   'P 1'
#
loop_
_entity.id
_entity.type
_entity.pdbx_description
1 polymer ?
#
loop_
_entity_poly.entity_id
_entity_poly.type
_entity_poly.pdbx_seq_one_letter_code
_entity_poly.pdbx_strand_id
1 'polypeptide(L)'
;MDTPVLEASFGCALCAASAGQVWLVKSTEVLAHSTDSWSPGLAAVAELDGAIRPDGQAALVVQTFFGVTSRPVPADRVDGVAKALEGVDACALYQIGYSCAPFHCPDCAASYCGEHWSWRTFEDDPYSGVEGDCPLGHFHVLAY
;
A
#
# COMPACT_ATOMS: atom_id res chain seq x y z
N MET A 1 -14.48 -21.85 -3.61
CA MET A 1 -13.87 -21.57 -2.29
C MET A 1 -13.38 -20.14 -2.38
N ASP A 2 -14.00 -19.22 -1.65
CA ASP A 2 -13.58 -17.82 -1.60
C ASP A 2 -12.11 -17.73 -1.21
N THR A 3 -11.29 -17.13 -2.06
CA THR A 3 -9.88 -16.94 -1.73
C THR A 3 -9.80 -15.78 -0.74
N PRO A 4 -9.27 -15.96 0.47
CA PRO A 4 -9.28 -14.90 1.47
C PRO A 4 -8.45 -13.71 0.98
N VAL A 5 -9.04 -12.53 1.02
CA VAL A 5 -8.29 -11.27 1.04
C VAL A 5 -7.58 -11.21 2.39
N LEU A 6 -6.26 -11.06 2.38
CA LEU A 6 -5.54 -10.67 3.59
C LEU A 6 -5.46 -9.16 3.63
N GLU A 7 -5.89 -8.57 4.74
CA GLU A 7 -5.93 -7.12 4.96
C GLU A 7 -5.16 -6.77 6.24
N ALA A 8 -4.45 -5.65 6.21
CA ALA A 8 -3.89 -5.03 7.41
C ALA A 8 -4.11 -3.51 7.39
N SER A 9 -4.47 -2.97 8.55
CA SER A 9 -4.55 -1.53 8.80
C SER A 9 -3.37 -1.09 9.66
N PHE A 10 -2.70 -0.01 9.25
CA PHE A 10 -1.53 0.53 9.93
C PHE A 10 -1.86 1.88 10.55
N GLY A 11 -1.62 2.01 11.86
CA GLY A 11 -1.88 3.23 12.61
C GLY A 11 -0.68 4.19 12.62
N CYS A 12 -0.96 5.48 12.68
CA CYS A 12 0.02 6.52 12.93
C CYS A 12 0.58 6.37 14.36
N ALA A 13 1.90 6.35 14.50
CA ALA A 13 2.57 6.25 15.79
C ALA A 13 2.31 7.45 16.72
N LEU A 14 1.86 8.59 16.19
CA LEU A 14 1.64 9.82 16.97
C LEU A 14 0.19 10.01 17.42
N CYS A 15 -0.78 9.64 16.59
CA CYS A 15 -2.20 9.93 16.84
C CYS A 15 -3.14 8.74 16.65
N ALA A 16 -2.61 7.56 16.31
CA ALA A 16 -3.37 6.35 15.99
C ALA A 16 -4.34 6.44 14.80
N ALA A 17 -4.48 7.60 14.14
CA ALA A 17 -5.21 7.73 12.89
C ALA A 17 -4.60 6.81 11.81
N SER A 18 -5.39 6.45 10.80
CA SER A 18 -4.93 5.57 9.73
C SER A 18 -3.72 6.17 8.99
N ALA A 19 -2.61 5.44 8.95
CA ALA A 19 -1.44 5.74 8.14
C ALA A 19 -1.58 5.12 6.75
N GLY A 20 -2.14 3.91 6.68
CA GLY A 20 -2.53 3.26 5.45
C GLY A 20 -3.20 1.92 5.68
N GLN A 21 -3.77 1.39 4.61
CA GLN A 21 -4.41 0.07 4.57
C GLN A 21 -3.86 -0.71 3.39
N VAL A 22 -3.65 -2.00 3.58
CA VAL A 22 -2.99 -2.86 2.59
C VAL A 22 -3.76 -4.17 2.46
N TRP A 23 -4.03 -4.56 1.22
CA TRP A 23 -4.71 -5.81 0.87
C TRP A 23 -3.87 -6.65 -0.07
N LEU A 24 -3.69 -7.93 0.24
CA LEU A 24 -3.19 -8.93 -0.70
C LEU A 24 -4.36 -9.63 -1.37
N VAL A 25 -4.43 -9.50 -2.70
CA VAL A 25 -5.50 -10.02 -3.53
C VAL A 25 -4.93 -11.08 -4.47
N LYS A 26 -5.44 -12.32 -4.37
CA LYS A 26 -4.93 -13.47 -5.16
C LYS A 26 -5.73 -13.76 -6.43
N SER A 27 -6.96 -13.23 -6.55
CA SER A 27 -7.83 -13.39 -7.73
C SER A 27 -8.54 -12.08 -8.06
N THR A 28 -8.80 -11.84 -9.35
CA THR A 28 -9.51 -10.65 -9.84
C THR A 28 -10.99 -10.67 -9.46
N GLU A 29 -11.59 -11.85 -9.32
CA GLU A 29 -12.99 -12.04 -8.89
C GLU A 29 -13.25 -11.53 -7.47
N VAL A 30 -12.22 -11.54 -6.61
CA VAL A 30 -12.29 -11.11 -5.22
C VAL A 30 -12.40 -9.59 -5.10
N LEU A 31 -11.84 -8.85 -6.06
CA LEU A 31 -11.97 -7.39 -6.11
C LEU A 31 -13.44 -7.00 -6.28
N ALA A 32 -14.16 -7.66 -7.19
CA ALA A 32 -15.57 -7.37 -7.46
C ALA A 32 -16.53 -7.67 -6.29
N HIS A 33 -16.11 -8.47 -5.30
CA HIS A 33 -16.95 -8.84 -4.14
C HIS A 33 -16.60 -8.09 -2.85
N SER A 34 -15.43 -7.44 -2.76
CA SER A 34 -15.01 -6.70 -1.55
C SER A 34 -15.18 -5.18 -1.65
N THR A 35 -15.54 -4.68 -2.84
CA THR A 35 -15.65 -3.24 -3.17
C THR A 35 -16.82 -2.53 -2.50
N ASP A 36 -17.79 -3.23 -1.91
CA ASP A 36 -18.95 -2.60 -1.24
C ASP A 36 -18.54 -1.70 -0.06
N SER A 37 -17.35 -1.91 0.50
CA SER A 37 -16.77 -1.11 1.59
C SER A 37 -15.68 -0.12 1.14
N TRP A 38 -15.31 -0.15 -0.14
CA TRP A 38 -14.18 0.58 -0.67
C TRP A 38 -14.58 1.97 -1.15
N SER A 39 -13.64 2.92 -1.03
CA SER A 39 -13.84 4.22 -1.68
C SER A 39 -13.92 4.02 -3.21
N PRO A 40 -14.65 4.88 -3.95
CA PRO A 40 -14.76 4.76 -5.41
C PRO A 40 -13.39 4.71 -6.13
N GLY A 41 -12.40 5.45 -5.62
CA GLY A 41 -11.03 5.41 -6.16
C GLY A 41 -10.33 4.07 -5.93
N LEU A 42 -10.55 3.45 -4.76
CA LEU A 42 -10.01 2.13 -4.43
C LEU A 42 -10.65 1.04 -5.31
N ALA A 43 -11.97 1.11 -5.54
CA ALA A 43 -12.67 0.21 -6.45
C ALA A 43 -12.15 0.34 -7.89
N ALA A 44 -12.03 1.57 -8.41
CA ALA A 44 -11.56 1.80 -9.78
C ALA A 44 -10.13 1.30 -10.03
N VAL A 45 -9.20 1.52 -9.08
CA VAL A 45 -7.81 1.04 -9.18
C VAL A 45 -7.77 -0.50 -9.21
N ALA A 46 -8.58 -1.13 -8.37
CA ALA A 46 -8.68 -2.58 -8.33
C ALA A 46 -9.30 -3.17 -9.61
N GLU A 47 -10.38 -2.58 -10.13
CA GLU A 47 -10.98 -3.02 -11.39
C GLU A 47 -10.01 -2.91 -12.57
N LEU A 48 -9.28 -1.79 -12.69
CA LEU A 48 -8.27 -1.58 -13.71
C LEU A 48 -7.12 -2.59 -13.59
N ASP A 49 -6.63 -2.82 -12.37
CA ASP A 49 -5.61 -3.83 -12.12
C ASP A 49 -6.09 -5.22 -12.55
N GLY A 50 -7.30 -5.62 -12.13
CA GLY A 50 -7.87 -6.91 -12.50
C GLY A 50 -8.10 -7.10 -14.00
N ALA A 51 -8.34 -6.03 -14.76
CA ALA A 51 -8.52 -6.10 -16.20
C ALA A 51 -7.21 -6.29 -16.98
N ILE A 52 -6.08 -5.83 -16.43
CA ILE A 52 -4.77 -5.83 -17.11
C ILE A 52 -3.86 -6.95 -16.59
N ARG A 53 -4.03 -7.33 -15.32
CA ARG A 53 -3.18 -8.31 -14.64
C ARG A 53 -3.43 -9.72 -15.18
N PRO A 54 -2.37 -10.50 -15.48
CA PRO A 54 -2.49 -11.91 -15.83
C PRO A 54 -3.30 -12.71 -14.79
N ASP A 55 -4.11 -13.65 -15.29
CA ASP A 55 -4.92 -14.53 -14.44
C ASP A 55 -4.05 -15.28 -13.41
N GLY A 56 -4.51 -15.27 -12.17
CA GLY A 56 -3.83 -15.94 -11.05
C GLY A 56 -2.60 -15.23 -10.50
N GLN A 57 -2.18 -14.08 -11.07
CA GLN A 57 -1.16 -13.25 -10.44
C GLN A 57 -1.76 -12.52 -9.24
N ALA A 58 -1.06 -12.54 -8.10
CA ALA A 58 -1.46 -11.79 -6.92
C ALA A 58 -1.10 -10.30 -7.08
N ALA A 59 -1.83 -9.42 -6.39
CA ALA A 59 -1.50 -8.01 -6.29
C ALA A 59 -1.62 -7.51 -4.85
N LEU A 60 -0.86 -6.47 -4.57
CA LEU A 60 -0.94 -5.70 -3.35
C LEU A 60 -1.64 -4.38 -3.67
N VAL A 61 -2.78 -4.15 -3.03
CA VAL A 61 -3.48 -2.86 -3.08
C VAL A 61 -3.09 -2.09 -1.83
N VAL A 62 -2.63 -0.86 -2.00
CA VAL A 62 -2.15 0.00 -0.91
C VAL A 62 -2.92 1.31 -0.96
N GLN A 63 -3.71 1.57 0.07
CA GLN A 63 -4.38 2.85 0.30
C GLN A 63 -3.58 3.69 1.30
N THR A 64 -3.34 4.93 0.93
CA THR A 64 -2.54 5.90 1.70
C THR A 64 -3.26 7.25 1.71
N PHE A 65 -2.69 8.23 2.40
CA PHE A 65 -3.19 9.61 2.43
C PHE A 65 -2.96 10.39 1.12
N PHE A 66 -2.12 9.90 0.21
CA PHE A 66 -1.87 10.52 -1.10
C PHE A 66 -2.49 9.73 -2.27
N GLY A 67 -3.25 8.68 -1.99
CA GLY A 67 -3.98 7.91 -3.01
C GLY A 67 -3.94 6.40 -2.81
N VAL A 68 -4.43 5.70 -3.82
CA VAL A 68 -4.47 4.24 -3.87
C VAL A 68 -3.59 3.75 -5.01
N THR A 69 -2.83 2.69 -4.76
CA THR A 69 -2.05 2.00 -5.79
C THR A 69 -2.35 0.51 -5.77
N SER A 70 -2.28 -0.14 -6.94
CA SER A 70 -2.22 -1.60 -7.05
C SER A 70 -0.92 -1.98 -7.72
N ARG A 71 -0.28 -3.04 -7.23
CA ARG A 71 0.96 -3.54 -7.81
C ARG A 71 0.96 -5.06 -7.86
N PRO A 72 1.39 -5.67 -8.98
CA PRO A 72 1.55 -7.11 -9.04
C PRO A 72 2.62 -7.58 -8.03
N VAL A 73 2.34 -8.69 -7.37
CA VAL A 73 3.25 -9.37 -6.44
C VAL A 73 3.81 -10.60 -7.16
N PRO A 74 5.14 -10.69 -7.35
CA PRO A 74 5.80 -11.91 -7.84
C PRO A 74 5.44 -13.13 -6.99
N ALA A 75 5.24 -14.29 -7.62
CA ALA A 75 4.77 -15.51 -6.94
C ALA A 75 5.66 -15.93 -5.76
N ASP A 76 6.98 -15.73 -5.86
CA ASP A 76 7.98 -16.02 -4.83
C ASP A 76 7.92 -15.06 -3.63
N ARG A 77 7.21 -13.93 -3.75
CA ARG A 77 7.04 -12.92 -2.69
C ARG A 77 5.69 -12.98 -1.99
N VAL A 78 4.72 -13.71 -2.53
CA VAL A 78 3.34 -13.77 -2.00
C VAL A 78 3.31 -14.21 -0.53
N ASP A 79 4.07 -15.24 -0.17
CA ASP A 79 4.11 -15.73 1.21
C ASP A 79 4.77 -14.74 2.17
N GLY A 80 5.77 -13.98 1.70
CA GLY A 80 6.41 -12.92 2.47
C GLY A 80 5.44 -11.77 2.75
N VAL A 81 4.69 -11.35 1.73
CA VAL A 81 3.65 -10.32 1.87
C VAL A 81 2.54 -10.80 2.82
N ALA A 82 2.06 -12.03 2.66
CA ALA A 82 1.02 -12.60 3.53
C ALA A 82 1.45 -12.58 5.01
N LYS A 83 2.67 -13.05 5.31
CA LYS A 83 3.22 -13.02 6.68
C LYS A 83 3.34 -11.61 7.23
N ALA A 84 3.77 -10.65 6.42
CA ALA A 84 3.89 -9.26 6.85
C ALA A 84 2.51 -8.64 7.17
N LEU A 85 1.48 -8.96 6.39
CA LEU A 85 0.10 -8.52 6.67
C LEU A 85 -0.47 -9.16 7.94
N GLU A 86 -0.29 -10.48 8.11
CA GLU A 86 -0.72 -11.20 9.32
C GLU A 86 -0.06 -10.64 10.59
N GLY A 87 1.21 -10.24 10.50
CA GLY A 87 1.95 -9.61 11.59
C GLY A 87 1.72 -8.10 11.76
N VAL A 88 0.96 -7.46 10.87
CA VAL A 88 0.83 -5.99 10.78
C VAL A 88 2.20 -5.32 10.78
N ASP A 89 3.13 -5.87 10.01
CA ASP A 89 4.54 -5.48 9.97
C ASP A 89 4.83 -4.57 8.76
N ALA A 90 4.75 -3.26 8.98
CA ALA A 90 5.03 -2.27 7.96
C ALA A 90 6.50 -2.28 7.52
N CYS A 91 7.42 -2.67 8.41
CA CYS A 91 8.84 -2.75 8.10
C CYS A 91 9.11 -3.91 7.12
N ALA A 92 8.53 -5.08 7.39
CA ALA A 92 8.62 -6.22 6.48
C ALA A 92 8.00 -5.92 5.10
N LEU A 93 6.85 -5.24 5.05
CA LEU A 93 6.27 -4.77 3.79
C LEU A 93 7.22 -3.81 3.06
N TYR A 94 7.79 -2.82 3.76
CA TYR A 94 8.73 -1.86 3.17
C TYR A 94 9.98 -2.55 2.61
N GLN A 95 10.50 -3.58 3.27
CA GLN A 95 11.64 -4.37 2.82
C GLN A 95 11.35 -5.17 1.54
N ILE A 96 10.10 -5.59 1.31
CA ILE A 96 9.68 -6.21 0.05
C ILE A 96 9.69 -5.18 -1.08
N GLY A 97 9.29 -3.95 -0.77
CA GLY A 97 9.42 -2.77 -1.61
C GLY A 97 8.81 -1.55 -0.94
N TYR A 98 9.46 -0.39 -1.04
CA TYR A 98 9.04 0.83 -0.32
C TYR A 98 7.57 1.19 -0.55
N SER A 99 7.06 0.98 -1.78
CA SER A 99 5.68 1.27 -2.16
C SER A 99 4.64 0.32 -1.53
N CYS A 100 5.07 -0.78 -0.91
CA CYS A 100 4.16 -1.69 -0.19
C CYS A 100 3.72 -1.11 1.16
N ALA A 101 4.51 -0.19 1.72
CA ALA A 101 4.19 0.53 2.96
C ALA A 101 4.79 1.95 2.92
N PRO A 102 4.36 2.82 1.99
CA PRO A 102 5.00 4.12 1.77
C PRO A 102 4.73 5.13 2.90
N PHE A 103 3.82 4.81 3.82
CA PHE A 103 3.56 5.57 5.05
C PHE A 103 4.55 5.23 6.18
N HIS A 104 5.41 4.23 5.99
CA HIS A 104 6.42 3.77 6.95
C HIS A 104 7.74 4.50 6.74
N CYS A 105 8.32 5.03 7.82
CA CYS A 105 9.70 5.51 7.82
C CYS A 105 10.61 4.39 8.35
N PRO A 106 11.52 3.83 7.51
CA PRO A 106 12.42 2.75 7.92
C PRO A 106 13.42 3.18 8.99
N ASP A 107 13.83 4.46 9.01
CA ASP A 107 14.75 4.99 10.02
C ASP A 107 14.09 5.10 11.41
N CYS A 108 12.81 5.46 11.45
CA CYS A 108 12.03 5.49 12.70
C CYS A 108 11.52 4.12 13.12
N ALA A 109 11.50 3.14 12.20
CA ALA A 109 10.74 1.91 12.32
C ALA A 109 9.27 2.15 12.72
N ALA A 110 8.65 3.19 12.15
CA ALA A 110 7.30 3.65 12.52
C ALA A 110 6.50 4.17 11.32
N SER A 111 5.18 4.12 11.43
CA SER A 111 4.24 4.57 10.41
C SER A 111 3.56 5.87 10.81
N TYR A 112 3.28 6.75 9.85
CA TYR A 112 2.67 8.06 10.11
C TYR A 112 1.54 8.38 9.13
N CYS A 113 0.50 9.08 9.60
CA CYS A 113 -0.58 9.57 8.75
C CYS A 113 -0.16 10.81 7.95
N GLY A 114 -0.97 11.18 6.95
CA GLY A 114 -0.69 12.29 6.04
C GLY A 114 -0.67 13.68 6.68
N GLU A 115 -1.23 13.84 7.88
CA GLU A 115 -1.12 15.10 8.65
C GLU A 115 0.26 15.26 9.30
N HIS A 116 0.92 14.13 9.59
CA HIS A 116 2.21 14.11 10.27
C HIS A 116 3.38 13.98 9.29
N TRP A 117 3.15 13.43 8.10
CA TRP A 117 4.07 13.60 6.98
C TRP A 117 4.06 15.05 6.48
N SER A 118 5.23 15.63 6.28
CA SER A 118 5.37 16.83 5.45
C SER A 118 5.64 16.37 4.02
N TRP A 119 4.61 16.26 3.20
CA TRP A 119 4.69 15.65 1.86
C TRP A 119 4.22 16.58 0.76
N ARG A 120 4.68 16.32 -0.46
CA ARG A 120 4.28 17.02 -1.68
C ARG A 120 4.38 16.12 -2.91
N THR A 121 3.67 16.50 -3.96
CA THR A 121 3.90 15.95 -5.30
C THR A 121 5.09 16.65 -5.96
N PHE A 122 5.81 15.93 -6.82
CA PHE A 122 6.85 16.51 -7.65
C PHE A 122 6.69 16.09 -9.12
N GLU A 123 7.24 16.91 -10.01
CA GLU A 123 7.33 16.67 -11.45
C GLU A 123 8.76 17.00 -11.89
N ASP A 124 9.45 16.01 -12.46
CA ASP A 124 10.83 16.04 -12.93
C ASP A 124 10.95 15.16 -14.20
N ASP A 125 10.45 15.64 -15.34
CA ASP A 125 10.34 14.91 -16.62
C ASP A 125 11.53 13.95 -16.90
N PRO A 126 11.30 12.63 -17.15
CA PRO A 126 10.04 11.94 -17.44
C PRO A 126 9.24 11.50 -16.21
N TYR A 127 9.61 12.04 -15.05
CA TYR A 127 9.28 11.46 -13.78
C TYR A 127 8.33 12.34 -12.95
N SER A 128 7.33 11.75 -12.30
CA SER A 128 6.53 12.42 -11.28
C SER A 128 6.32 11.48 -10.11
N GLY A 129 5.93 12.03 -8.96
CA GLY A 129 5.77 11.21 -7.77
C GLY A 129 5.37 11.99 -6.53
N VAL A 130 5.53 11.33 -5.40
CA VAL A 130 5.26 11.88 -4.06
C VAL A 130 6.51 11.71 -3.22
N GLU A 131 6.91 12.77 -2.54
CA GLU A 131 8.01 12.76 -1.59
C GLU A 131 7.59 13.44 -0.29
N GLY A 132 8.32 13.16 0.79
CA GLY A 132 8.09 13.86 2.04
C GLY A 132 9.08 13.52 3.13
N ASP A 133 8.97 14.28 4.21
CA ASP A 133 9.71 14.09 5.45
C ASP A 133 8.78 13.54 6.52
N CYS A 134 9.24 12.51 7.24
CA CYS A 134 8.52 12.03 8.42
C CYS A 134 8.59 13.09 9.55
N PRO A 135 7.83 12.93 10.65
CA PRO A 135 7.85 13.89 11.78
C PRO A 135 9.22 14.11 12.43
N LEU A 136 10.17 13.20 12.21
CA LEU A 136 11.54 13.31 12.71
C LEU A 136 12.53 13.87 11.67
N GLY A 137 12.06 14.20 10.46
CA GLY A 137 12.86 14.86 9.41
C GLY A 137 13.63 13.91 8.48
N HIS A 138 13.27 12.63 8.43
CA HIS A 138 13.84 11.70 7.44
C HIS A 138 13.07 11.81 6.11
N PHE A 139 13.79 12.17 5.05
CA PHE A 139 13.26 12.31 3.70
C PHE A 139 13.11 10.96 2.99
N HIS A 140 11.97 10.76 2.32
CA HIS A 140 11.73 9.60 1.45
C HIS A 140 10.89 9.96 0.22
N VAL A 141 11.20 9.31 -0.90
CA VAL A 141 10.27 9.19 -2.02
C VAL A 141 9.20 8.15 -1.65
N LEU A 142 7.95 8.59 -1.57
CA LEU A 142 6.82 7.79 -1.12
C LEU A 142 6.14 7.06 -2.28
N ALA A 143 6.13 7.68 -3.47
CA ALA A 143 5.59 7.09 -4.69
C ALA A 143 6.31 7.62 -5.94
N TYR A 144 6.34 6.77 -6.97
CA TYR A 144 6.97 7.00 -8.26
C TYR A 144 6.10 6.36 -9.36
#